data_AF-A0A2M7U2Q6-F1
#
_entry.id   AF-A0A2M7U2Q6-F1
#
_cell.length_a   1.000
_cell.length_b   1.000
_cell.length_c   1.000
_cell.angle_alpha   90.00
_cell.angle_beta   90.00
_cell.angle_gamma   90.00
#
_symmetry.space_group_name_H-M   'P 1'
#
loop_
_entity.id
_entity.type
_entity.pdbx_description
1 polymer ?
#
loop_
_entity_poly.entity_id
_entity_poly.type
_entity_poly.pdbx_seq_one_letter_code
_entity_poly.pdbx_strand_id
1 'polypeptide(L)'
;MENLGIDLKLITAQIASFVIFYLVFRKFVSHPLIKFLKKQKEQDELRDELATELEKRKETLDKKDRDMDQKRKKEFEKALTLGKEEAKEHKMKLIAEAKKESEGIIIDAREQMEEEKSKMYKQIREKIADVSTLIVKAGLKDYLKPEMQKEATKHILEKIPKVEI
;
A
#
# COMPACT_ATOMS: atom_id res chain seq x y z
N MET A 1 54.35 -28.04 -103.81
CA MET A 1 53.36 -27.02 -104.20
C MET A 1 52.06 -27.33 -103.43
N GLU A 2 52.15 -27.63 -102.15
CA GLU A 2 52.12 -26.61 -101.09
C GLU A 2 50.93 -25.68 -101.27
N ASN A 3 49.85 -26.01 -100.58
CA ASN A 3 49.16 -25.01 -99.78
C ASN A 3 48.81 -25.72 -98.49
N LEU A 4 49.31 -25.16 -97.39
CA LEU A 4 49.09 -25.65 -96.03
C LEU A 4 47.64 -26.12 -95.88
N GLY A 5 47.43 -27.27 -95.22
CA GLY A 5 46.13 -27.89 -94.94
C GLY A 5 45.24 -27.05 -94.03
N ILE A 6 45.02 -25.82 -94.46
CA ILE A 6 44.33 -24.72 -93.82
C ILE A 6 43.46 -24.12 -94.92
N ASP A 7 42.19 -24.50 -94.91
CA ASP A 7 41.20 -23.89 -95.77
C ASP A 7 40.84 -22.51 -95.19
N LEU A 8 41.43 -21.44 -95.76
CA LEU A 8 41.23 -20.06 -95.32
C LEU A 8 39.75 -19.66 -95.26
N LYS A 9 38.91 -20.24 -96.13
CA LYS A 9 37.46 -20.02 -96.16
C LYS A 9 36.77 -20.66 -94.96
N LEU A 10 37.20 -21.86 -94.56
CA LEU A 10 36.69 -22.55 -93.38
C LEU A 10 37.03 -21.79 -92.10
N ILE A 11 38.28 -21.29 -91.99
CA ILE A 11 38.70 -20.47 -90.84
C ILE A 11 37.90 -19.17 -90.75
N THR A 12 37.73 -18.45 -91.86
CA THR A 12 36.95 -17.20 -91.85
C THR A 12 35.47 -17.43 -91.52
N ALA A 13 34.85 -18.49 -92.03
CA ALA A 13 33.48 -18.88 -91.67
C ALA A 13 33.34 -19.26 -90.18
N GLN A 14 34.34 -19.94 -89.62
CA GLN A 14 34.37 -20.31 -88.20
C GLN A 14 34.56 -19.08 -87.29
N ILE A 15 35.40 -18.12 -87.68
CA ILE A 15 35.54 -16.84 -86.98
C ILE A 15 34.23 -16.06 -87.01
N ALA A 16 33.58 -15.95 -88.18
CA ALA A 16 32.29 -15.28 -88.29
C ALA A 16 31.22 -15.93 -87.41
N SER A 17 31.15 -17.27 -87.38
CA SER A 17 30.24 -18.02 -86.52
C SER A 17 30.52 -17.80 -85.02
N PHE A 18 31.81 -17.77 -84.63
CA PHE A 18 32.21 -17.47 -83.26
C PHE A 18 31.88 -16.04 -82.85
N VAL A 19 32.06 -15.06 -83.74
CA VAL A 19 31.69 -13.65 -83.48
C VAL A 19 30.18 -13.51 -83.30
N ILE A 20 29.37 -14.13 -84.16
CA ILE A 20 27.90 -14.14 -84.03
C ILE A 20 27.50 -14.78 -82.68
N PHE A 21 28.08 -15.94 -82.35
CA PHE A 21 27.86 -16.59 -81.07
C PHE A 21 28.26 -15.71 -79.88
N TYR A 22 29.42 -15.05 -79.95
CA TYR A 22 29.90 -14.14 -78.91
C TYR A 22 28.94 -12.96 -78.69
N LEU A 23 28.42 -12.37 -79.77
CA LEU A 23 27.44 -11.28 -79.67
C LEU A 23 26.13 -11.74 -79.03
N VAL A 24 25.65 -12.94 -79.39
CA VAL A 24 24.47 -13.55 -78.77
C VAL A 24 24.75 -13.86 -77.29
N PHE A 25 25.87 -14.50 -76.96
CA PHE A 25 26.25 -14.83 -75.60
C PHE A 25 26.40 -13.58 -74.71
N ARG A 26 27.06 -12.54 -75.24
CA ARG A 26 27.26 -11.26 -74.55
C ARG A 26 25.94 -10.54 -74.27
N LYS A 27 24.94 -10.67 -75.15
CA LYS A 27 23.64 -10.01 -74.95
C LYS A 27 22.69 -10.84 -74.10
N PHE A 28 22.65 -12.15 -74.32
CA PHE A 28 21.62 -13.04 -73.74
C PHE A 28 22.07 -13.79 -72.49
N VAL A 29 23.36 -14.05 -72.28
CA VAL A 29 23.81 -14.91 -71.17
C VAL A 29 24.55 -14.12 -70.09
N SER A 30 25.51 -13.27 -70.47
CA SER A 30 26.33 -12.56 -69.48
C SER A 30 25.50 -11.56 -68.65
N HIS A 31 24.57 -10.85 -69.28
CA HIS A 31 23.74 -9.87 -68.60
C HIS A 31 22.80 -10.48 -67.54
N PRO A 32 21.99 -11.52 -67.83
CA PRO A 32 21.15 -12.14 -66.80
C PRO A 32 21.97 -12.84 -65.71
N LEU A 33 23.11 -13.45 -66.06
CA LEU A 33 23.99 -14.12 -65.09
C LEU A 33 24.57 -13.12 -64.08
N ILE A 34 25.11 -11.99 -64.55
CA ILE A 34 25.65 -10.94 -63.67
C ILE A 34 24.53 -10.33 -62.80
N LYS A 35 23.34 -10.13 -63.37
CA LYS A 35 22.18 -9.62 -62.62
C LYS A 35 21.75 -10.58 -61.51
N PHE A 36 21.76 -11.88 -61.78
CA PHE A 36 21.45 -12.91 -60.78
C PHE A 36 22.49 -12.94 -59.65
N LEU A 37 23.78 -12.90 -59.99
CA LEU A 37 24.86 -12.86 -59.00
C LEU A 37 24.80 -11.60 -58.13
N LYS A 38 24.54 -10.43 -58.72
CA LYS A 38 24.33 -9.19 -57.96
C LYS A 38 23.14 -9.28 -57.01
N LYS A 39 22.00 -9.81 -57.49
CA LYS A 39 20.80 -9.97 -56.67
C LYS A 39 21.02 -10.92 -55.48
N GLN A 40 21.78 -12.00 -55.67
CA GLN A 40 22.15 -12.88 -54.55
C GLN A 40 23.04 -12.15 -53.55
N LYS A 41 24.09 -11.48 -54.03
CA LYS A 41 24.99 -10.71 -53.15
C LYS A 41 24.24 -9.65 -52.33
N GLU A 42 23.35 -8.88 -52.97
CA GLU A 42 22.52 -7.88 -52.28
C GLU A 42 21.57 -8.53 -51.25
N GLN A 43 21.01 -9.71 -51.55
CA GLN A 43 20.14 -10.42 -50.62
C GLN A 43 20.92 -10.94 -49.40
N ASP A 44 22.14 -11.42 -49.60
CA ASP A 44 23.00 -11.89 -48.50
C ASP A 44 23.46 -10.71 -47.63
N GLU A 45 23.87 -9.59 -48.23
CA GLU A 45 24.22 -8.36 -47.50
C GLU A 45 23.04 -7.83 -46.66
N LEU A 46 21.82 -7.81 -47.23
CA LEU A 46 20.61 -7.42 -46.49
C LEU A 46 20.31 -8.38 -45.33
N ARG A 47 20.52 -9.69 -45.53
CA ARG A 47 20.31 -10.69 -44.47
C ARG A 47 21.28 -10.52 -43.32
N ASP A 48 22.55 -10.27 -43.62
CA ASP A 48 23.59 -10.05 -42.62
C ASP A 48 23.36 -8.75 -41.85
N GLU A 49 22.94 -7.68 -42.54
CA GLU A 49 22.58 -6.41 -41.91
C GLU A 49 21.37 -6.58 -40.98
N LEU A 50 20.31 -7.25 -41.45
CA LEU A 50 19.12 -7.57 -40.64
C LEU A 50 19.48 -8.43 -39.43
N ALA A 51 20.32 -9.46 -39.59
CA ALA A 51 20.75 -10.31 -38.50
C ALA A 51 21.52 -9.51 -37.43
N THR A 52 22.43 -8.65 -37.87
CA THR A 52 23.21 -7.77 -36.99
C THR A 52 22.31 -6.77 -36.26
N GLU A 53 21.32 -6.18 -36.95
CA GLU A 53 20.37 -5.27 -36.33
C GLU A 53 19.50 -5.98 -35.29
N LEU A 54 19.01 -7.18 -35.60
CA LEU A 54 18.21 -7.99 -34.69
C LEU A 54 19.00 -8.38 -33.44
N GLU A 55 20.27 -8.73 -33.58
CA GLU A 55 21.15 -9.06 -32.45
C GLU A 55 21.38 -7.84 -31.54
N LYS A 56 21.66 -6.67 -32.11
CA LYS A 56 21.77 -5.42 -31.35
C LYS A 56 20.46 -5.04 -30.66
N ARG A 57 19.32 -5.19 -31.35
CA ARG A 57 17.99 -4.96 -30.76
C ARG A 57 17.72 -5.92 -29.61
N LYS A 58 18.09 -7.19 -29.74
CA LYS A 58 17.96 -8.18 -28.67
C LYS A 58 18.82 -7.81 -27.46
N GLU A 59 20.10 -7.46 -27.68
CA GLU A 59 21.00 -7.08 -26.58
C GLU A 59 20.52 -5.82 -25.85
N THR A 60 20.00 -4.83 -26.58
CA THR A 60 19.44 -3.61 -25.98
C THR A 60 18.15 -3.86 -25.22
N LEU A 61 17.28 -4.74 -25.71
CA LEU A 61 16.09 -5.18 -24.98
C LEU A 61 16.47 -5.94 -23.71
N ASP A 62 17.39 -6.90 -23.78
CA ASP A 62 17.86 -7.65 -22.62
C ASP A 62 18.47 -6.73 -21.55
N LYS A 63 19.25 -5.72 -21.96
CA LYS A 63 19.79 -4.71 -21.04
C LYS A 63 18.67 -3.87 -20.40
N LYS A 64 17.70 -3.42 -21.20
CA LYS A 64 16.57 -2.63 -20.72
C LYS A 64 15.71 -3.40 -19.73
N ASP A 65 15.48 -4.69 -20.00
CA ASP A 65 14.71 -5.56 -19.11
C ASP A 65 15.44 -5.78 -17.79
N ARG A 66 16.75 -6.02 -17.82
CA ARG A 66 17.58 -6.12 -16.60
C ARG A 66 17.56 -4.82 -15.79
N ASP A 67 17.69 -3.68 -16.43
CA ASP A 67 17.64 -2.37 -15.76
C ASP A 67 16.25 -2.10 -15.17
N MET A 68 15.18 -2.46 -15.89
CA MET A 68 13.82 -2.37 -15.39
C MET A 68 13.61 -3.27 -14.17
N ASP A 69 14.10 -4.51 -14.21
CA ASP A 69 14.04 -5.42 -13.07
C ASP A 69 14.78 -4.90 -11.84
N GLN A 70 15.98 -4.35 -12.04
CA GLN A 70 16.74 -3.74 -10.95
C GLN A 70 16.02 -2.53 -10.36
N LYS A 71 15.44 -1.66 -11.21
CA LYS A 71 14.63 -0.53 -10.74
C LYS A 71 13.40 -1.01 -9.98
N ARG A 72 12.67 -1.99 -10.49
CA ARG A 72 11.51 -2.58 -9.80
C ARG A 72 11.88 -3.12 -8.42
N LYS A 73 13.00 -3.85 -8.31
CA LYS A 73 13.48 -4.36 -7.01
C LYS A 73 13.82 -3.25 -6.04
N LYS A 74 14.55 -2.22 -6.48
CA LYS A 74 14.90 -1.06 -5.63
C LYS A 74 13.67 -0.31 -5.15
N GLU A 75 12.72 -0.03 -6.04
CA GLU A 75 11.48 0.66 -5.67
C GLU A 75 10.63 -0.20 -4.71
N PHE A 76 10.58 -1.51 -4.93
CA PHE A 76 9.90 -2.44 -4.01
C PHE A 76 10.54 -2.46 -2.62
N GLU A 77 11.88 -2.57 -2.54
CA GLU A 77 12.60 -2.53 -1.27
C GLU A 77 12.42 -1.20 -0.53
N LYS A 78 12.41 -0.09 -1.27
CA LYS A 78 12.14 1.25 -0.73
C LYS A 78 10.71 1.35 -0.19
N ALA A 79 9.72 0.92 -0.96
CA ALA A 79 8.32 0.90 -0.54
C ALA A 79 8.10 0.01 0.69
N LEU A 80 8.76 -1.16 0.72
CA LEU A 80 8.69 -2.08 1.86
C LEU A 80 9.32 -1.47 3.13
N THR A 81 10.44 -0.75 2.98
CA THR A 81 11.11 -0.10 4.10
C THR A 81 10.27 1.04 4.65
N LEU A 82 9.75 1.91 3.78
CA LEU A 82 8.83 2.99 4.15
C LEU A 82 7.58 2.45 4.84
N GLY A 83 6.94 1.41 4.27
CA GLY A 83 5.76 0.80 4.88
C GLY A 83 6.03 0.20 6.25
N LYS A 84 7.22 -0.37 6.49
CA LYS A 84 7.63 -0.86 7.82
C LYS A 84 7.82 0.27 8.82
N GLU A 85 8.41 1.38 8.38
CA GLU A 85 8.64 2.56 9.21
C GLU A 85 7.32 3.24 9.59
N GLU A 86 6.44 3.47 8.63
CA GLU A 86 5.09 3.99 8.85
C GLU A 86 4.29 3.08 9.78
N ALA A 87 4.31 1.76 9.56
CA ALA A 87 3.62 0.80 10.42
C ALA A 87 4.15 0.86 11.87
N LYS A 88 5.46 1.04 12.06
CA LYS A 88 6.07 1.20 13.39
C LYS A 88 5.63 2.51 14.04
N GLU A 89 5.62 3.61 13.30
CA GLU A 89 5.16 4.91 13.78
C GLU A 89 3.68 4.86 14.18
N HIS A 90 2.81 4.32 13.33
CA HIS A 90 1.39 4.11 13.62
C HIS A 90 1.18 3.24 14.85
N LYS A 91 1.94 2.15 14.99
CA LYS A 91 1.88 1.31 16.19
C LYS A 91 2.25 2.08 17.45
N MET A 92 3.30 2.91 17.41
CA MET A 92 3.70 3.73 18.55
C MET A 92 2.64 4.78 18.90
N LYS A 93 2.05 5.44 17.88
CA LYS A 93 0.94 6.39 18.05
C LYS A 93 -0.28 5.72 18.69
N LEU A 94 -0.72 4.57 18.17
CA LEU A 94 -1.85 3.82 18.72
C LEU A 94 -1.62 3.40 20.17
N ILE A 95 -0.40 2.93 20.51
CA ILE A 95 -0.07 2.57 21.89
C ILE A 95 -0.10 3.81 22.80
N ALA A 96 0.40 4.96 22.33
CA ALA A 96 0.37 6.20 23.10
C ALA A 96 -1.06 6.72 23.31
N GLU A 97 -1.90 6.68 22.28
CA GLU A 97 -3.31 7.04 22.35
C GLU A 97 -4.08 6.10 23.30
N ALA A 98 -3.89 4.78 23.18
CA ALA A 98 -4.52 3.81 24.06
C ALA A 98 -4.10 3.99 25.52
N LYS A 99 -2.84 4.34 25.79
CA LYS A 99 -2.37 4.67 27.15
C LYS A 99 -3.05 5.93 27.68
N LYS A 100 -3.11 6.99 26.87
CA LYS A 100 -3.77 8.25 27.24
C LYS A 100 -5.26 8.04 27.52
N GLU A 101 -5.94 7.27 26.69
CA GLU A 101 -7.34 6.92 26.88
C GLU A 101 -7.54 6.08 28.16
N SER A 102 -6.69 5.07 28.39
CA SER A 102 -6.73 4.29 29.62
C SER A 102 -6.49 5.13 30.88
N GLU A 103 -5.58 6.09 30.83
CA GLU A 103 -5.34 7.02 31.94
C GLU A 103 -6.57 7.92 32.17
N GLY A 104 -7.21 8.41 31.10
CA GLY A 104 -8.47 9.14 31.17
C GLY A 104 -9.59 8.33 31.84
N ILE A 105 -9.80 7.08 31.40
CA ILE A 105 -10.79 6.17 31.99
C ILE A 105 -10.54 5.97 33.50
N ILE A 106 -9.28 5.82 33.92
CA ILE A 106 -8.94 5.65 35.34
C ILE A 106 -9.24 6.92 36.14
N ILE A 107 -8.96 8.10 35.59
CA ILE A 107 -9.27 9.38 36.23
C ILE A 107 -10.78 9.54 36.37
N ASP A 108 -11.53 9.35 35.28
CA ASP A 108 -12.99 9.46 35.26
C ASP A 108 -13.64 8.47 36.24
N ALA A 109 -13.15 7.22 36.28
CA ALA A 109 -13.63 6.22 37.22
C ALA A 109 -13.37 6.60 38.68
N ARG A 110 -12.22 7.22 38.98
CA ARG A 110 -11.90 7.72 40.33
C ARG A 110 -12.82 8.87 40.73
N GLU A 111 -13.09 9.81 39.82
CA GLU A 111 -14.01 10.92 40.06
C GLU A 111 -15.43 10.41 40.32
N GLN A 112 -15.92 9.49 39.49
CA GLN A 112 -17.23 8.86 39.68
C GLN A 112 -17.31 8.10 41.01
N MET A 113 -16.26 7.37 41.39
CA MET A 113 -16.21 6.68 42.68
C MET A 113 -16.28 7.63 43.87
N GLU A 114 -15.60 8.78 43.83
CA GLU A 114 -15.67 9.76 44.91
C GLU A 114 -17.05 10.43 44.97
N GLU A 115 -17.67 10.70 43.84
CA GLU A 115 -19.05 11.19 43.78
C GLU A 115 -20.04 10.17 44.38
N GLU A 116 -19.90 8.89 44.01
CA GLU A 116 -20.72 7.80 44.55
C GLU A 116 -20.52 7.61 46.05
N LYS A 117 -19.28 7.65 46.55
CA LYS A 117 -19.01 7.62 48.01
C LYS A 117 -19.71 8.77 48.72
N SER A 118 -19.62 9.98 48.19
CA SER A 118 -20.28 11.15 48.77
C SER A 118 -21.80 10.97 48.85
N LYS A 119 -22.42 10.49 47.76
CA LYS A 119 -23.85 10.14 47.72
C LYS A 119 -24.19 9.05 48.74
N MET A 120 -23.38 8.01 48.84
CA MET A 120 -23.56 6.92 49.80
C MET A 120 -23.48 7.41 51.25
N TYR A 121 -22.50 8.25 51.60
CA TYR A 121 -22.40 8.84 52.93
C TYR A 121 -23.59 9.72 53.28
N LYS A 122 -24.14 10.46 52.31
CA LYS A 122 -25.35 11.26 52.50
C LYS A 122 -26.56 10.37 52.79
N GLN A 123 -26.76 9.32 52.00
CA GLN A 123 -27.83 8.35 52.20
C GLN A 123 -27.71 7.62 53.54
N ILE A 124 -26.50 7.25 53.96
CA ILE A 124 -26.25 6.63 55.27
C ILE A 124 -26.64 7.60 56.40
N ARG A 125 -26.25 8.88 56.30
CA ARG A 125 -26.61 9.90 57.30
C ARG A 125 -28.13 10.10 57.41
N GLU A 126 -28.82 10.18 56.28
CA GLU A 126 -30.29 10.27 56.25
C GLU A 126 -30.92 9.05 56.92
N LYS A 127 -30.45 7.84 56.61
CA LYS A 127 -30.97 6.59 57.19
C LYS A 127 -30.68 6.47 58.69
N ILE A 128 -29.54 6.95 59.16
CA ILE A 128 -29.23 7.02 60.60
C ILE A 128 -30.16 8.00 61.31
N ALA A 129 -30.44 9.16 60.70
CA ALA A 129 -31.38 10.13 61.26
C ALA A 129 -32.80 9.54 61.38
N ASP A 130 -33.25 8.83 60.36
CA ASP A 130 -34.54 8.14 60.36
C ASP A 130 -34.62 7.07 61.47
N VAL A 131 -33.60 6.21 61.57
CA VAL A 131 -33.54 5.16 62.60
C VAL A 131 -33.46 5.77 64.00
N SER A 132 -32.66 6.82 64.19
CA SER A 132 -32.57 7.51 65.48
C SER A 132 -33.93 8.10 65.90
N THR A 133 -34.65 8.69 64.95
CA THR A 133 -35.99 9.24 65.19
C THR A 133 -36.99 8.14 65.54
N LEU A 134 -36.92 6.99 64.87
CA LEU A 134 -37.75 5.81 65.19
C LEU A 134 -37.45 5.26 66.59
N ILE A 135 -36.18 5.15 66.97
CA ILE A 135 -35.76 4.70 68.31
C ILE A 135 -36.28 5.67 69.38
N VAL A 136 -36.08 6.97 69.19
CA VAL A 136 -36.58 8.01 70.11
C VAL A 136 -38.10 7.93 70.24
N LYS A 137 -38.83 7.78 69.13
CA LYS A 137 -40.30 7.65 69.13
C LYS A 137 -40.77 6.38 69.84
N ALA A 138 -40.10 5.24 69.63
CA ALA A 138 -40.42 3.98 70.29
C ALA A 138 -40.12 4.03 71.79
N GLY A 139 -38.92 4.48 72.17
CA GLY A 139 -38.51 4.60 73.57
C GLY A 139 -39.36 5.62 74.36
N LEU A 140 -39.71 6.76 73.76
CA LEU A 140 -40.61 7.73 74.40
C LEU A 140 -42.01 7.14 74.60
N LYS A 141 -42.54 6.38 73.65
CA LYS A 141 -43.88 5.78 73.73
C LYS A 141 -44.02 4.83 74.93
N ASP A 142 -42.97 4.08 75.25
CA ASP A 142 -42.99 3.09 76.33
C ASP A 142 -42.73 3.71 77.72
N TYR A 143 -42.12 4.89 77.78
CA TYR A 143 -41.74 5.56 79.04
C TYR A 143 -42.56 6.84 79.37
N LEU A 144 -43.43 7.32 78.48
CA LEU A 144 -44.26 8.51 78.70
C LEU A 144 -45.49 8.21 79.57
N LYS A 145 -45.40 8.55 80.87
CA LYS A 145 -46.55 8.65 81.79
C LYS A 145 -47.34 9.97 81.58
N PRO A 146 -48.63 10.05 81.94
CA PRO A 146 -49.46 11.23 81.71
C PRO A 146 -48.91 12.54 82.33
N GLU A 147 -48.20 12.46 83.46
CA GLU A 147 -47.59 13.64 84.08
C GLU A 147 -46.38 14.17 83.29
N MET A 148 -45.50 13.27 82.84
CA MET A 148 -44.31 13.59 82.04
C MET A 148 -44.66 14.21 80.69
N GLN A 149 -45.81 13.81 80.12
CA GLN A 149 -46.31 14.34 78.86
C GLN A 149 -46.74 15.81 78.99
N LYS A 150 -47.36 16.19 80.12
CA LYS A 150 -47.71 17.58 80.43
C LYS A 150 -46.46 18.45 80.67
N GLU A 151 -45.48 17.93 81.41
CA GLU A 151 -44.20 18.61 81.68
C GLU A 151 -43.41 18.85 80.38
N ALA A 152 -43.26 17.82 79.54
CA ALA A 152 -42.56 17.91 78.26
C ALA A 152 -43.25 18.88 77.29
N THR A 153 -44.59 18.84 77.23
CA THR A 153 -45.36 19.77 76.37
C THR A 153 -45.19 21.21 76.84
N LYS A 154 -45.19 21.47 78.15
CA LYS A 154 -44.95 22.80 78.73
C LYS A 154 -43.54 23.30 78.44
N HIS A 155 -42.52 22.46 78.62
CA HIS A 155 -41.12 22.80 78.30
C HIS A 155 -40.86 23.02 76.80
N ILE A 156 -41.53 22.28 75.92
CA ILE A 156 -41.46 22.49 74.47
C ILE A 156 -42.12 23.82 74.12
N LEU A 157 -43.30 24.13 74.68
CA LEU A 157 -43.99 25.40 74.44
C LEU A 157 -43.21 26.62 74.98
N GLU A 158 -42.44 26.47 76.06
CA GLU A 158 -41.56 27.53 76.59
C GLU A 158 -40.28 27.73 75.77
N LYS A 159 -39.77 26.68 75.11
CA LYS A 159 -38.51 26.72 74.33
C LYS A 159 -38.69 26.85 72.83
N ILE A 160 -39.91 26.71 72.30
CA ILE A 160 -40.19 27.07 70.90
C ILE A 160 -40.00 28.59 70.79
N PRO A 161 -39.02 29.10 70.02
CA PRO A 161 -38.96 30.52 69.72
C PRO A 161 -40.27 30.89 69.04
N LYS A 162 -40.94 31.95 69.52
CA LYS A 162 -42.14 32.50 68.87
C LYS A 162 -41.78 32.72 67.41
N VAL A 163 -42.33 31.90 66.52
CA VAL A 163 -42.32 32.18 65.10
C VAL A 163 -43.29 33.34 64.94
N GLU A 164 -42.75 34.56 64.93
CA GLU A 164 -43.44 35.69 64.32
C GLU A 164 -43.62 35.33 62.85
N ILE A 165 -44.89 35.24 62.45
CA ILE A 165 -45.31 35.27 61.05
C ILE A 165 -45.17 36.73 60.59
#